data_AF-A0A3C2B956-F1
#
_entry.id   AF-A0A3C2B956-F1
#
_cell.length_a   1.000
_cell.length_b   1.000
_cell.length_c   1.000
_cell.angle_alpha   90.00
_cell.angle_beta   90.00
_cell.angle_gamma   90.00
#
_symmetry.space_group_name_H-M   'P 1'
#
loop_
_entity.id
_entity.type
_entity.pdbx_description
1 polymer ?
#
loop_
_entity_poly.entity_id
_entity_poly.type
_entity_poly.pdbx_seq_one_letter_code
_entity_poly.pdbx_strand_id
1 'polypeptide(L)'
;ERIGLVSLCVDDGHEQARALEVAVQLAGMAQAAIRFTKHTLNHWYRQAGPIFDASLAYEFFGFGGPDAAEGLAGHREKRPPVFTG
;
A
#
# COMPACT_ATOMS: atom_id res chain seq x y z
N GLU A 1 3.39 13.44 1.49
CA GLU A 1 4.87 13.47 1.63
C GLU A 1 5.36 13.70 3.06
N ARG A 2 4.74 14.57 3.86
CA ARG A 2 5.21 14.95 5.22
C ARG A 2 5.72 13.83 6.15
N ILE A 3 5.12 12.64 6.09
CA ILE A 3 5.52 11.49 6.93
C ILE A 3 6.30 10.40 6.17
N GLY A 4 6.61 10.62 4.88
CA GLY A 4 7.40 9.68 4.06
C GLY A 4 6.66 8.52 3.43
N LEU A 5 5.33 8.40 3.58
CA LEU A 5 4.55 7.29 2.99
C LEU A 5 4.45 7.36 1.45
N VAL A 6 4.47 8.57 0.89
CA VAL A 6 4.43 8.83 -0.56
C VAL A 6 5.52 9.83 -0.91
N SER A 7 6.09 9.72 -2.11
CA SER A 7 7.18 10.59 -2.57
C SER A 7 6.72 12.03 -2.83
N LEU A 8 5.52 12.24 -3.37
CA LEU A 8 4.96 13.55 -3.72
C LEU A 8 3.47 13.59 -3.39
N CYS A 9 2.96 14.78 -3.08
CA CYS A 9 1.54 15.10 -3.01
C CYS A 9 1.29 16.31 -3.91
N VAL A 10 0.21 16.29 -4.69
CA VAL A 10 -0.17 17.38 -5.59
C VAL A 10 -1.64 17.72 -5.38
N ASP A 11 -2.06 18.87 -5.89
CA ASP A 11 -3.46 19.28 -5.86
C ASP A 11 -4.32 18.32 -6.70
N ASP A 12 -5.58 18.14 -6.28
CA ASP A 12 -6.55 17.30 -6.96
C ASP A 12 -6.72 17.70 -8.43
N GLY A 13 -6.71 16.70 -9.33
CA GLY A 13 -6.79 16.87 -10.78
C GLY A 13 -5.42 16.93 -11.47
N HIS A 14 -4.32 17.04 -10.73
CA HIS A 14 -2.96 17.05 -11.27
C HIS A 14 -2.23 15.71 -11.11
N GLU A 15 -2.80 14.73 -10.40
CA GLU A 15 -2.15 13.47 -10.05
C GLU A 15 -1.70 12.67 -11.27
N GLN A 16 -2.57 12.55 -12.29
CA GLN A 16 -2.26 11.78 -13.48
C GLN A 16 -1.18 12.45 -14.34
N ALA A 17 -1.27 13.78 -14.51
CA ALA A 17 -0.29 14.54 -15.25
C ALA A 17 1.09 14.43 -14.61
N ARG A 18 1.16 14.57 -13.27
CA ARG A 18 2.41 14.46 -12.53
C ARG A 18 2.97 13.05 -12.54
N ALA A 19 2.12 12.02 -12.38
CA ALA A 19 2.55 10.63 -12.44
C ALA A 19 3.12 10.28 -13.81
N LEU A 20 2.48 10.74 -14.88
CA LEU A 20 2.97 10.53 -16.24
C LEU A 20 4.29 11.25 -16.50
N GLU A 21 4.44 12.49 -16.04
CA GLU A 21 5.70 13.23 -16.16
C GLU A 21 6.87 12.47 -15.52
N VAL A 22 6.69 11.98 -14.29
CA VAL A 22 7.71 11.17 -13.60
C VAL A 22 8.00 9.87 -14.37
N ALA A 23 6.97 9.19 -14.88
CA ALA A 23 7.14 7.98 -15.66
C ALA A 23 7.93 8.23 -16.96
N VAL A 24 7.62 9.32 -17.67
CA VAL A 24 8.33 9.73 -18.89
C VAL A 24 9.79 10.09 -18.60
N GLN A 25 10.03 10.82 -17.51
CA GLN A 25 11.39 11.13 -17.06
C GLN A 25 12.18 9.84 -16.80
N LEU A 26 11.62 8.91 -16.03
CA LEU A 26 12.28 7.64 -15.74
C LEU A 26 12.48 6.79 -16.99
N ALA A 27 11.56 6.84 -17.96
CA ALA A 27 11.69 6.14 -19.24
C ALA A 27 12.84 6.67 -20.10
N GLY A 28 13.14 7.98 -20.02
CA GLY A 28 14.26 8.61 -20.72
C GLY A 28 15.64 8.41 -20.08
N MET A 29 15.71 7.80 -18.89
CA MET A 29 16.95 7.60 -18.14
C MET A 29 17.62 6.24 -18.41
N ALA A 30 18.81 6.02 -17.85
CA ALA A 30 19.56 4.77 -17.95
C ALA A 30 18.81 3.59 -17.29
N GLN A 31 18.08 2.81 -18.10
CA GLN A 31 17.15 1.78 -17.63
C GLN A 31 17.81 0.71 -16.76
N ALA A 32 19.01 0.26 -17.10
CA ALA A 32 19.72 -0.76 -16.32
C ALA A 32 20.03 -0.27 -14.90
N ALA A 33 20.55 0.96 -14.78
CA ALA A 33 20.87 1.55 -13.48
C ALA A 33 19.62 1.70 -12.60
N ILE A 34 18.51 2.24 -13.15
CA ILE A 34 17.24 2.38 -12.42
C ILE A 34 16.74 1.03 -11.91
N ARG A 35 16.75 0.01 -12.76
CA ARG A 35 16.27 -1.34 -12.39
C ARG A 35 17.13 -1.94 -11.29
N PHE A 36 18.46 -1.81 -11.37
CA PHE A 36 19.35 -2.30 -10.32
C PHE A 36 19.18 -1.53 -9.01
N THR A 37 19.09 -0.20 -9.06
CA THR A 37 18.82 0.60 -7.86
C THR A 37 17.51 0.19 -7.18
N LYS A 38 16.41 0.07 -7.94
CA LYS A 38 15.13 -0.42 -7.40
C LYS A 38 15.25 -1.84 -6.85
N HIS A 39 15.95 -2.74 -7.55
CA HIS A 39 16.12 -4.11 -7.12
C HIS A 39 16.86 -4.19 -5.77
N THR A 40 17.94 -3.43 -5.62
CA THR A 40 18.74 -3.32 -4.40
C THR A 40 17.90 -2.75 -3.26
N LEU A 41 17.20 -1.63 -3.47
CA LEU A 41 16.35 -1.03 -2.43
C LEU A 41 15.23 -1.97 -1.98
N ASN A 42 14.63 -2.72 -2.92
CA ASN A 42 13.57 -3.68 -2.60
C ASN A 42 14.02 -4.85 -1.71
N HIS A 43 15.32 -5.07 -1.49
CA HIS A 43 15.76 -6.08 -0.52
C HIS A 43 15.34 -5.76 0.92
N TRP A 44 15.18 -4.47 1.28
CA TRP A 44 14.59 -4.09 2.56
C TRP A 44 13.19 -4.68 2.75
N TYR A 45 12.35 -4.62 1.72
CA TYR A 45 11.02 -5.24 1.76
C TYR A 45 11.11 -6.77 1.76
N ARG A 46 11.98 -7.36 0.95
CA ARG A 46 12.12 -8.83 0.89
C ARG A 46 12.56 -9.43 2.22
N GLN A 47 13.42 -8.73 2.96
CA GLN A 47 13.84 -9.17 4.30
C GLN A 47 12.67 -9.21 5.27
N ALA A 48 11.67 -8.33 5.10
CA ALA A 48 10.43 -8.32 5.89
C ALA A 48 9.35 -9.30 5.36
N GLY A 49 9.65 -10.13 4.37
CA GLY A 49 8.71 -11.07 3.76
C GLY A 49 7.96 -11.95 4.78
N PRO A 50 8.65 -12.63 5.72
CA PRO A 50 7.97 -13.46 6.73
C PRO A 50 7.02 -12.68 7.67
N ILE A 51 7.32 -11.40 7.94
CA ILE A 51 6.45 -10.52 8.73
C ILE A 51 5.17 -10.24 7.94
N PHE A 52 5.31 -9.96 6.65
CA PHE A 52 4.17 -9.77 5.75
C PHE A 52 3.33 -11.05 5.64
N ASP A 53 3.95 -12.21 5.41
CA ASP A 53 3.23 -13.50 5.31
C ASP A 53 2.42 -13.82 6.57
N ALA A 54 2.99 -13.59 7.75
CA ALA A 54 2.28 -13.78 9.02
C ALA A 54 1.08 -12.82 9.15
N SER A 55 1.26 -11.54 8.78
CA SER A 55 0.17 -10.56 8.80
C SER A 55 -1.01 -10.96 7.90
N LEU A 56 -0.72 -11.47 6.70
CA LEU A 56 -1.72 -11.96 5.76
C LEU A 56 -2.43 -13.21 6.29
N ALA A 57 -1.68 -14.16 6.86
CA ALA A 57 -2.25 -15.36 7.46
C ALA A 57 -3.22 -15.00 8.60
N TYR A 58 -2.86 -14.05 9.45
CA TYR A 58 -3.71 -13.61 10.56
C TYR A 58 -4.93 -12.81 10.11
N GLU A 59 -4.82 -12.01 9.04
CA GLU A 59 -5.98 -11.38 8.41
C GLU A 59 -6.99 -12.44 7.94
N PHE A 60 -6.52 -13.48 7.24
CA PHE A 60 -7.39 -14.55 6.75
C PHE A 60 -7.98 -15.42 7.85
N PHE A 61 -7.22 -15.67 8.91
CA PHE A 61 -7.75 -16.33 10.10
C PHE A 61 -8.86 -15.47 10.75
N GLY A 62 -8.64 -14.15 10.84
CA GLY A 62 -9.60 -13.19 11.39
C GLY A 62 -10.89 -13.06 10.57
N PHE A 63 -10.85 -13.27 9.25
CA PHE A 63 -12.06 -13.26 8.42
C PHE A 63 -13.10 -14.30 8.81
N GLY A 64 -12.69 -15.39 9.49
CA GLY A 64 -13.62 -16.39 10.02
C GLY A 64 -14.36 -15.97 11.30
N GLY A 65 -13.96 -14.86 11.92
CA GLY A 65 -14.52 -14.36 13.18
C GLY A 65 -15.74 -13.44 13.00
N PRO A 66 -16.48 -13.17 14.09
CA PRO A 66 -17.66 -12.31 14.07
C PRO A 66 -17.34 -10.84 13.71
N ASP A 67 -16.15 -10.37 14.09
CA ASP A 67 -15.77 -8.97 13.97
C ASP A 67 -15.61 -8.51 12.51
N ALA A 68 -15.22 -9.41 11.59
CA ALA A 68 -15.12 -9.08 10.17
C ALA A 68 -16.49 -8.79 9.55
N ALA A 69 -17.50 -9.61 9.90
CA ALA A 69 -18.87 -9.42 9.44
C ALA A 69 -19.49 -8.14 10.01
N GLU A 70 -19.25 -7.86 11.29
CA GLU A 70 -19.73 -6.65 11.96
C GLU A 70 -19.04 -5.39 11.43
N GLY A 71 -17.73 -5.42 11.17
CA GLY A 71 -17.01 -4.32 10.53
C GLY A 71 -17.60 -3.97 9.17
N LEU A 72 -17.96 -4.99 8.38
CA LEU A 72 -18.63 -4.80 7.09
C LEU A 72 -20.05 -4.24 7.24
N ALA A 73 -20.82 -4.74 8.20
CA ALA A 73 -22.17 -4.25 8.49
C ALA A 73 -22.15 -2.79 8.93
N GLY A 74 -21.31 -2.43 9.91
CA GLY A 74 -21.11 -1.06 10.38
C GLY A 74 -20.69 -0.10 9.26
N HIS A 75 -19.79 -0.53 8.38
CA HIS A 75 -19.40 0.27 7.22
C HIS A 75 -20.56 0.52 6.25
N ARG A 76 -21.35 -0.51 5.92
CA ARG A 76 -22.51 -0.40 5.02
C ARG A 76 -23.64 0.44 5.60
N GLU A 77 -23.91 0.26 6.89
CA GLU A 77 -24.96 0.94 7.63
C GLU A 77 -24.55 2.33 8.11
N LYS A 78 -23.27 2.71 7.92
CA LYS A 78 -22.67 3.98 8.37
C LYS A 78 -22.83 4.22 9.87
N ARG A 79 -22.68 3.15 10.66
CA ARG A 79 -22.69 3.20 12.13
C ARG A 79 -21.35 2.70 12.70
N PRO A 80 -20.98 3.10 13.93
CA PRO A 80 -19.86 2.49 14.60
C PRO A 80 -20.08 0.97 14.77
N PRO A 81 -19.06 0.14 14.48
CA PRO A 81 -19.15 -1.30 14.71
C PRO A 81 -19.09 -1.64 16.22
N VAL A 82 -19.73 -2.73 16.61
CA VAL A 82 -19.74 -3.27 17.99
C VAL A 82 -19.05 -4.63 18.00
N PHE A 83 -17.74 -4.63 18.26
CA PHE A 83 -16.92 -5.84 18.27
C PHE A 83 -17.13 -6.68 19.52
N THR A 84 -17.09 -8.01 19.35
CA THR A 84 -17.27 -8.97 20.46
C THR A 84 -16.14 -9.99 20.57
N GLY A 85 -15.25 -10.07 19.58
CA GLY A 85 -14.16 -11.04 19.53
C GLY A 85 -14.56 -12.34 18.84
#